data_AF-A0A7C2MSV2-F1
#
_entry.id   AF-A0A7C2MSV2-F1
#
_cell.length_a   1.000
_cell.length_b   1.000
_cell.length_c   1.000
_cell.angle_alpha   90.00
_cell.angle_beta   90.00
_cell.angle_gamma   90.00
#
_symmetry.space_group_name_H-M   'P 1'
#
loop_
_entity.id
_entity.type
_entity.pdbx_description
1 polymer ?
#
loop_
_entity_poly.entity_id
_entity_poly.type
_entity_poly.pdbx_seq_one_letter_code
_entity_poly.pdbx_strand_id
1 'polypeptide(L)'
;MVVLLGSFAGETRGQVEQHAGHPLGMVDFPITCSEQAQVGFNRAVALLHHATYPRAREAFQRVATTDPRGAMAYWGIAMTLLQPLWPTRPRPKELQRGWEAVQRAKALQPPTERERLFVAAAEAFFLEPASSDYWLCIRR
;
A
#
# COMPACT_ATOMS: atom_id res chain seq x y z
N MET A 1 57.64 17.30 -26.65
CA MET A 1 57.69 16.13 -27.56
C MET A 1 57.17 14.93 -26.79
N VAL A 2 56.00 14.40 -27.19
CA VAL A 2 55.52 12.98 -27.17
C VAL A 2 55.80 12.14 -25.89
N VAL A 3 54.87 11.83 -24.95
CA VAL A 3 53.62 11.00 -24.95
C VAL A 3 53.82 9.55 -24.43
N LEU A 4 53.13 9.25 -23.29
CA LEU A 4 52.49 8.00 -22.79
C LEU A 4 53.37 6.77 -22.40
N LEU A 5 53.06 5.93 -21.40
CA LEU A 5 51.83 5.12 -21.16
C LEU A 5 51.73 4.67 -19.67
N GLY A 6 50.57 4.78 -19.01
CA GLY A 6 49.72 3.63 -18.61
C GLY A 6 49.87 3.30 -17.11
N SER A 7 48.86 2.98 -16.29
CA SER A 7 47.47 2.58 -16.50
C SER A 7 46.66 2.93 -15.24
N PHE A 8 45.46 3.50 -15.41
CA PHE A 8 44.47 3.70 -14.35
C PHE A 8 43.69 2.40 -14.15
N ALA A 9 43.61 1.91 -12.91
CA ALA A 9 42.51 1.06 -12.47
C ALA A 9 41.66 1.88 -11.50
N GLY A 10 40.77 2.70 -12.06
CA GLY A 10 39.70 3.33 -11.31
C GLY A 10 38.66 2.27 -10.98
N GLU A 11 38.61 1.85 -9.72
CA GLU A 11 37.48 1.08 -9.24
C GLU A 11 36.31 2.05 -9.06
N THR A 12 35.47 2.14 -10.09
CA THR A 12 34.20 2.84 -10.02
C THR A 12 33.31 2.05 -9.07
N ARG A 13 33.39 2.34 -7.77
CA ARG A 13 32.33 1.99 -6.84
C ARG A 13 31.11 2.75 -7.31
N GLY A 14 30.26 2.06 -8.08
CA GLY A 14 28.97 2.55 -8.48
C GLY A 14 28.29 3.08 -7.23
N GLN A 15 28.07 4.39 -7.20
CA GLN A 15 27.18 4.98 -6.24
C GLN A 15 25.83 4.36 -6.54
N VAL A 16 25.43 3.38 -5.73
CA VAL A 16 24.02 3.07 -5.59
C VAL A 16 23.44 4.37 -5.06
N GLU A 17 22.86 5.17 -5.96
CA GLU A 17 21.93 6.23 -5.59
C GLU A 17 20.73 5.51 -4.95
N GLN A 18 20.91 5.12 -3.69
CA GLN A 18 19.81 5.04 -2.77
C GLN A 18 19.31 6.47 -2.70
N HIS A 19 18.31 6.78 -3.53
CA HIS A 19 17.39 7.84 -3.23
C HIS A 19 16.77 7.47 -1.88
N ALA A 20 17.46 7.81 -0.80
CA ALA A 20 16.97 7.78 0.55
C ALA A 20 15.83 8.78 0.55
N GLY A 21 14.66 8.31 0.12
CA GLY A 21 13.46 9.13 0.01
C GLY A 21 13.25 9.81 1.35
N HIS A 22 12.73 11.04 1.29
CA HIS A 22 12.43 11.84 2.47
C HIS A 22 11.84 10.98 3.59
N PRO A 23 12.30 11.15 4.85
CA PRO A 23 11.77 10.38 5.98
C PRO A 23 10.24 10.50 6.02
N LEU A 24 9.52 9.37 6.00
CA LEU A 24 8.05 9.36 6.04
C LEU A 24 7.49 9.44 7.49
N GLY A 25 8.35 9.67 8.47
CA GLY A 25 8.02 9.52 9.89
C GLY A 25 8.02 8.05 10.35
N MET A 26 7.75 7.85 11.63
CA MET A 26 7.62 6.54 12.26
C MET A 26 6.13 6.19 12.41
N VAL A 27 5.75 5.00 11.96
CA VAL A 27 4.40 4.47 12.11
C VAL A 27 4.49 3.19 12.93
N ASP A 28 3.64 3.10 13.95
CA ASP A 28 3.35 1.86 14.66
C ASP A 28 1.87 1.54 14.48
N PHE A 29 1.58 0.61 13.55
CA PHE A 29 0.22 0.14 13.30
C PHE A 29 0.20 -1.38 13.48
N PRO A 30 -0.05 -1.87 14.70
CA PRO A 30 0.03 -3.30 14.96
C PRO A 30 -1.01 -4.05 14.11
N ILE A 31 -0.61 -5.17 13.52
CA ILE A 31 -1.49 -6.09 12.81
C ILE A 31 -1.08 -7.53 13.12
N THR A 32 -2.02 -8.45 12.96
CA THR A 32 -1.77 -9.88 13.10
C THR A 32 -1.10 -10.38 11.83
N CYS A 33 0.23 -10.50 11.87
CA CYS A 33 1.07 -10.97 10.77
C CYS A 33 2.46 -11.39 11.28
N SER A 34 3.36 -11.79 10.37
CA SER A 34 4.78 -11.97 10.68
C SER A 34 5.50 -10.64 10.96
N GLU A 35 6.60 -10.67 11.72
CA GLU A 35 7.41 -9.46 11.99
C GLU A 35 7.88 -8.75 10.71
N GLN A 36 8.27 -9.52 9.69
CA GLN A 36 8.68 -8.97 8.40
C GLN A 36 7.51 -8.26 7.69
N ALA A 37 6.32 -8.84 7.73
CA ALA A 37 5.11 -8.21 7.19
C ALA A 37 4.74 -6.94 7.96
N GLN A 38 4.91 -6.92 9.28
CA GLN A 38 4.64 -5.75 10.14
C GLN A 38 5.50 -4.54 9.75
N VAL A 39 6.80 -4.75 9.50
CA VAL A 39 7.71 -3.67 9.04
C VAL A 39 7.27 -3.12 7.69
N GLY A 40 6.96 -4.01 6.74
CA GLY A 40 6.46 -3.61 5.42
C GLY A 40 5.12 -2.89 5.49
N PHE A 41 4.24 -3.31 6.40
CA PHE A 41 2.92 -2.72 6.60
C PHE A 41 3.02 -1.30 7.17
N ASN A 42 3.85 -1.09 8.20
CA ASN A 42 4.07 0.25 8.76
C ASN A 42 4.61 1.22 7.68
N ARG A 43 5.52 0.74 6.82
CA ARG A 43 6.02 1.52 5.68
C ARG A 43 4.91 1.84 4.67
N ALA A 44 4.03 0.89 4.36
CA ALA A 44 2.91 1.08 3.45
C ALA A 44 1.88 2.08 3.99
N VAL A 45 1.59 2.04 5.29
CA VAL A 45 0.73 3.01 5.98
C VAL A 45 1.36 4.41 5.96
N ALA A 46 2.67 4.53 6.20
CA ALA A 46 3.36 5.82 6.09
C ALA A 46 3.24 6.42 4.67
N LEU A 47 3.40 5.61 3.62
CA LEU A 47 3.20 6.02 2.23
C LEU A 47 1.74 6.43 1.94
N LEU A 48 0.78 5.71 2.51
CA LEU A 48 -0.65 6.01 2.39
C LEU A 48 -0.98 7.36 3.03
N HIS A 49 -0.48 7.64 4.23
CA HIS A 49 -0.64 8.93 4.91
C HIS A 49 0.02 10.09 4.16
N HIS A 50 1.12 9.83 3.46
CA HIS A 50 1.74 10.83 2.58
C HIS A 50 1.01 10.99 1.23
N ALA A 51 -0.18 10.39 1.07
CA ALA A 51 -1.00 10.41 -0.14
C ALA A 51 -0.27 9.91 -1.41
N THR A 52 0.75 9.06 -1.25
CA THR A 52 1.49 8.44 -2.37
C THR A 52 0.84 7.12 -2.78
N TYR A 53 -0.44 7.17 -3.15
CA TYR A 53 -1.30 5.99 -3.32
C TYR A 53 -0.73 4.87 -4.20
N PRO A 54 -0.10 5.13 -5.37
CA PRO A 54 0.51 4.05 -6.17
C PRO A 54 1.64 3.31 -5.43
N ARG A 55 2.54 4.05 -4.76
CA ARG A 55 3.65 3.47 -3.99
C ARG A 55 3.15 2.74 -2.74
N ALA A 56 2.14 3.29 -2.07
CA ALA A 56 1.49 2.63 -0.95
C ALA A 56 0.87 1.29 -1.39
N ARG A 57 0.21 1.25 -2.55
CA ARG A 57 -0.40 0.02 -3.09
C ARG A 57 0.63 -1.05 -3.39
N GLU A 58 1.73 -0.69 -4.04
CA GLU A 58 2.86 -1.61 -4.28
C GLU A 58 3.44 -2.14 -2.96
N ALA A 59 3.55 -1.29 -1.94
CA ALA A 59 4.02 -1.71 -0.63
C ALA A 59 3.06 -2.70 0.05
N PHE A 60 1.75 -2.45 0.05
CA PHE A 60 0.77 -3.40 0.57
C PHE A 60 0.73 -4.71 -0.23
N GLN A 61 0.91 -4.67 -1.55
CA GLN A 61 1.03 -5.88 -2.39
C GLN A 61 2.26 -6.72 -2.02
N ARG A 62 3.39 -6.08 -1.70
CA ARG A 62 4.56 -6.79 -1.16
C ARG A 62 4.26 -7.41 0.20
N VAL A 63 3.58 -6.69 1.10
CA VAL A 63 3.14 -7.26 2.39
C VAL A 63 2.24 -8.49 2.18
N ALA A 64 1.29 -8.43 1.25
CA ALA A 64 0.42 -9.56 0.92
C ALA A 64 1.17 -10.75 0.28
N THR A 65 2.33 -10.49 -0.35
CA THR A 65 3.21 -11.56 -0.86
C THR A 65 4.01 -12.19 0.27
N THR A 66 4.50 -11.37 1.21
CA THR A 66 5.25 -11.84 2.39
C THR A 66 4.38 -12.60 3.37
N ASP A 67 3.14 -12.16 3.59
CA ASP A 67 2.16 -12.84 4.44
C ASP A 67 0.78 -12.91 3.71
N PRO A 68 0.57 -13.95 2.90
CA PRO A 68 -0.69 -14.13 2.15
C PRO A 68 -1.92 -14.40 3.03
N ARG A 69 -1.72 -14.69 4.32
CA ARG A 69 -2.80 -14.90 5.29
C ARG A 69 -3.15 -13.63 6.06
N GLY A 70 -2.33 -12.58 5.97
CA GLY A 70 -2.56 -11.28 6.60
C GLY A 70 -3.68 -10.48 5.93
N ALA A 71 -4.86 -10.46 6.55
CA ALA A 71 -6.02 -9.73 6.03
C ALA A 71 -5.76 -8.23 5.83
N MET A 72 -4.94 -7.64 6.70
CA MET A 72 -4.70 -6.20 6.70
C MET A 72 -3.92 -5.71 5.49
N ALA A 73 -3.11 -6.55 4.85
CA ALA A 73 -2.45 -6.19 3.60
C ALA A 73 -3.48 -5.91 2.48
N TYR A 74 -4.51 -6.75 2.38
CA TYR A 74 -5.60 -6.57 1.41
C TYR A 74 -6.50 -5.39 1.77
N TRP A 75 -6.79 -5.15 3.06
CA TRP A 75 -7.42 -3.91 3.51
C TRP A 75 -6.63 -2.68 3.06
N GLY A 76 -5.31 -2.68 3.24
CA GLY A 76 -4.43 -1.58 2.81
C GLY A 76 -4.47 -1.32 1.31
N ILE A 77 -4.52 -2.38 0.48
CA ILE A 77 -4.72 -2.26 -0.97
C ILE A 77 -6.02 -1.51 -1.28
N ALA A 78 -7.12 -1.88 -0.62
CA ALA A 78 -8.41 -1.20 -0.80
C ALA A 78 -8.33 0.27 -0.37
N MET A 79 -7.72 0.56 0.78
CA MET A 79 -7.56 1.93 1.28
C MET A 79 -6.78 2.85 0.32
N THR A 80 -5.89 2.32 -0.52
CA THR A 80 -5.18 3.14 -1.53
C THR A 80 -6.08 3.69 -2.65
N LEU A 81 -7.30 3.14 -2.78
CA LEU A 81 -8.29 3.54 -3.78
C LEU A 81 -9.27 4.59 -3.22
N LEU A 82 -9.28 4.76 -1.89
CA LEU A 82 -10.00 5.82 -1.22
C LEU A 82 -9.10 7.07 -1.18
N GLN A 83 -9.38 8.04 -2.06
CA GLN A 83 -8.53 9.23 -2.28
C GLN A 83 -9.33 10.51 -2.00
N PRO A 84 -9.62 10.85 -0.73
CA PRO A 84 -10.58 11.89 -0.39
C PRO A 84 -10.02 13.31 -0.61
N LEU A 85 -8.70 13.46 -0.63
CA LEU A 85 -8.03 14.76 -0.83
C LEU A 85 -7.92 15.14 -2.31
N TRP A 86 -7.98 14.17 -3.22
CA TRP A 86 -7.82 14.40 -4.65
C TRP A 86 -9.16 14.59 -5.35
N PRO A 87 -9.21 15.43 -6.40
CA PRO A 87 -10.43 15.65 -7.17
C PRO A 87 -10.86 14.40 -7.95
N THR A 88 -9.94 13.45 -8.14
CA THR A 88 -10.19 12.20 -8.84
C THR A 88 -11.04 11.26 -8.00
N ARG A 89 -12.22 10.89 -8.52
CA ARG A 89 -13.05 9.82 -7.96
C ARG A 89 -12.60 8.45 -8.49
N PRO A 90 -12.66 7.38 -7.69
CA PRO A 90 -12.48 6.03 -8.21
C PRO A 90 -13.56 5.74 -9.27
N ARG A 91 -13.15 5.22 -10.43
CA ARG A 91 -14.09 4.78 -11.48
C ARG A 91 -14.57 3.36 -11.12
N PRO A 92 -15.56 2.79 -11.82
CA PRO A 92 -16.09 1.46 -11.51
C PRO A 92 -15.00 0.37 -11.43
N LYS A 93 -13.95 0.45 -12.26
CA LYS A 93 -12.82 -0.50 -12.20
C LYS A 93 -12.03 -0.39 -10.89
N GLU A 94 -11.80 0.82 -10.39
CA GLU A 94 -11.16 1.03 -9.09
C GLU A 94 -12.07 0.59 -7.94
N LEU A 95 -13.36 0.88 -7.99
CA LEU A 95 -14.33 0.41 -6.99
C LEU A 95 -14.37 -1.13 -6.94
N GLN A 96 -14.42 -1.79 -8.09
CA GLN A 96 -14.38 -3.25 -8.21
C GLN A 96 -13.09 -3.84 -7.62
N ARG A 97 -11.94 -3.21 -7.88
CA ARG A 97 -10.67 -3.64 -7.27
C ARG A 97 -10.69 -3.50 -5.74
N GLY A 98 -11.25 -2.41 -5.22
CA GLY A 98 -11.40 -2.21 -3.78
C GLY A 98 -12.30 -3.27 -3.16
N TRP A 99 -13.43 -3.55 -3.81
CA TRP A 99 -14.35 -4.61 -3.42
C TRP A 99 -13.68 -5.98 -3.35
N GLU A 100 -12.96 -6.39 -4.41
CA GLU A 100 -12.24 -7.67 -4.45
C GLU A 100 -11.19 -7.78 -3.33
N ALA A 101 -10.44 -6.70 -3.07
CA ALA A 101 -9.44 -6.66 -2.01
C ALA A 101 -10.10 -6.80 -0.63
N VAL A 102 -11.22 -6.11 -0.37
CA VAL A 102 -11.94 -6.22 0.90
C VAL A 102 -12.56 -7.60 1.07
N GLN A 103 -13.16 -8.18 0.03
CA GLN A 103 -13.70 -9.54 0.09
C GLN A 103 -12.59 -10.57 0.39
N ARG A 104 -11.41 -10.38 -0.18
CA ARG A 104 -10.23 -11.20 0.15
C ARG A 104 -9.82 -11.04 1.62
N ALA A 105 -9.78 -9.81 2.13
CA ALA A 105 -9.47 -9.53 3.54
C ALA A 105 -10.50 -10.19 4.49
N LYS A 106 -11.79 -10.10 4.16
CA LYS A 106 -12.88 -10.69 4.93
C LYS A 106 -12.83 -12.22 4.95
N ALA A 107 -12.53 -12.84 3.80
CA ALA A 107 -12.40 -14.29 3.69
C ALA A 107 -11.26 -14.88 4.54
N LEU A 108 -10.25 -14.07 4.86
CA LEU A 108 -9.13 -14.45 5.72
C LEU A 108 -9.48 -14.42 7.22
N GLN A 109 -10.69 -13.98 7.59
CA GLN A 109 -11.22 -13.99 8.96
C GLN A 109 -10.25 -13.34 9.96
N PRO A 110 -10.06 -11.99 9.91
CA PRO A 110 -9.13 -11.29 10.78
C PRO A 110 -9.38 -11.65 12.25
N PRO A 111 -8.34 -12.07 12.99
CA PRO A 111 -8.52 -12.66 14.31
C PRO A 111 -8.90 -11.63 15.38
N THR A 112 -8.50 -10.37 15.20
CA THR A 112 -8.83 -9.30 16.16
C THR A 112 -10.08 -8.54 15.77
N GLU A 113 -10.80 -8.04 16.77
CA GLU A 113 -11.97 -7.19 16.54
C GLU A 113 -11.60 -5.91 15.79
N ARG A 114 -10.47 -5.29 16.15
CA ARG A 114 -9.99 -4.07 15.48
C ARG A 114 -9.81 -4.27 13.97
N GLU A 115 -9.18 -5.37 13.57
CA GLU A 115 -8.97 -5.67 12.15
C GLU A 115 -10.28 -6.00 11.44
N ARG A 116 -11.20 -6.73 12.09
CA ARG A 116 -12.54 -6.96 11.53
C ARG A 116 -13.28 -5.66 11.29
N LEU A 117 -13.22 -4.72 12.22
CA LEU A 117 -13.85 -3.40 12.09
C LEU A 117 -13.22 -2.56 10.98
N PHE A 118 -11.89 -2.60 10.81
CA PHE A 118 -11.23 -1.95 9.69
C PHE A 118 -11.67 -2.52 8.34
N VAL A 119 -11.74 -3.85 8.22
CA VAL A 119 -12.22 -4.52 7.00
C VAL A 119 -13.69 -4.19 6.73
N ALA A 120 -14.55 -4.20 7.76
CA ALA A 120 -15.96 -3.86 7.63
C ALA A 120 -16.18 -2.40 7.20
N ALA A 121 -15.40 -1.46 7.75
CA ALA A 121 -15.46 -0.05 7.33
C ALA A 121 -15.07 0.13 5.86
N ALA A 122 -14.03 -0.57 5.41
CA ALA A 122 -13.66 -0.57 3.99
C ALA A 122 -14.74 -1.23 3.12
N GLU A 123 -15.38 -2.31 3.59
CA GLU A 123 -16.48 -2.99 2.90
C GLU A 123 -17.66 -2.06 2.66
N ALA A 124 -18.05 -1.29 3.68
CA ALA A 124 -19.14 -0.32 3.57
C ALA A 124 -18.89 0.73 2.47
N PHE A 125 -17.64 1.16 2.30
CA PHE A 125 -17.26 2.12 1.26
C PHE A 125 -17.29 1.51 -0.15
N PHE A 126 -16.80 0.26 -0.31
CA PHE A 126 -16.70 -0.39 -1.62
C PHE A 126 -17.94 -1.23 -2.01
N LEU A 127 -19.01 -1.18 -1.23
CA LEU A 127 -20.26 -1.86 -1.57
C LEU A 127 -20.81 -1.34 -2.90
N GLU A 128 -21.46 -2.22 -3.67
CA GLU A 128 -22.06 -1.90 -4.97
C GLU A 128 -21.06 -1.31 -5.98
N PRO A 129 -19.93 -2.00 -6.27
CA PRO A 129 -18.85 -1.45 -7.11
C PRO A 129 -19.26 -1.15 -8.57
N ALA A 130 -20.42 -1.65 -9.01
CA ALA A 130 -20.99 -1.38 -10.33
C ALA A 130 -21.85 -0.09 -10.40
N SER A 131 -22.16 0.53 -9.25
CA SER A 131 -22.96 1.75 -9.23
C SER A 131 -22.23 2.92 -9.87
N SER A 132 -22.96 3.74 -10.63
CA SER A 132 -22.46 5.01 -11.14
C SER A 132 -22.63 6.17 -10.16
N ASP A 133 -23.41 6.00 -9.09
CA ASP A 133 -23.58 7.01 -8.03
C ASP A 133 -22.52 6.82 -6.94
N TYR A 134 -21.40 7.51 -7.12
CA TYR A 134 -20.31 7.53 -6.15
C TYR A 134 -20.76 7.93 -4.73
N TRP A 135 -21.78 8.80 -4.58
CA TRP A 135 -22.18 9.30 -3.27
C TRP A 135 -22.88 8.24 -2.41
N LEU A 136 -23.27 7.10 -2.98
CA LEU A 136 -23.76 5.96 -2.21
C LEU A 136 -22.68 5.37 -1.29
N CYS A 137 -21.40 5.56 -1.60
CA CYS A 137 -20.29 5.11 -0.75
C CYS A 137 -20.14 5.96 0.54
N ILE A 138 -20.71 7.18 0.56
CA ILE A 138 -20.48 8.18 1.62
C ILE A 138 -21.74 8.47 2.45
N ARG A 139 -22.93 8.46 1.84
CA ARG A 139 -24.19 8.88 2.50
C ARG A 139 -24.81 7.83 3.45
N ARG A 140 -24.06 6.81 3.87
CA ARG A 140 -24.58 5.67 4.64
C ARG A 140 -24.57 5.92 6.14
#